data_AF-A0A961RR05-F1
#
_entry.id   AF-A0A961RR05-F1
#
_cell.length_a   1.000
_cell.length_b   1.000
_cell.length_c   1.000
_cell.angle_alpha   90.00
_cell.angle_beta   90.00
_cell.angle_gamma   90.00
#
_symmetry.space_group_name_H-M   'P 1'
#
loop_
_entity.id
_entity.type
_entity.pdbx_description
1 polymer ?
#
loop_
_entity_poly.entity_id
_entity_poly.type
_entity_poly.pdbx_seq_one_letter_code
_entity_poly.pdbx_strand_id
1 'polypeptide(L)' 'IQLADGSSGIDAVNDILKTAQVPVIFITAFPERLLTGERPEPAFLVTKPFNPQMVKALISQALFFNEAVAENAA' A
#
# COMPACT_ATOMS: atom_id res chain seq x y z
N ILE A 1 -10.53 -2.03 0.81
CA ILE A 1 -9.91 -3.25 1.41
C ILE A 1 -10.58 -3.48 2.75
N GLN A 2 -11.19 -4.64 2.96
CA GLN A 2 -11.96 -4.92 4.18
C GLN A 2 -11.07 -5.59 5.24
N LEU A 3 -11.04 -5.03 6.44
CA LEU A 3 -10.39 -5.62 7.61
C LEU A 3 -11.32 -6.63 8.30
N ALA A 4 -10.76 -7.41 9.24
CA ALA A 4 -11.48 -8.49 9.91
C ALA A 4 -12.69 -8.01 10.74
N ASP A 5 -12.67 -6.76 11.17
CA ASP A 5 -13.73 -6.09 11.94
C ASP A 5 -14.80 -5.44 11.04
N GLY A 6 -14.70 -5.58 9.71
CA GLY A 6 -15.64 -4.93 8.80
C GLY A 6 -15.37 -3.43 8.61
N SER A 7 -14.21 -2.92 9.04
CA SER A 7 -13.74 -1.57 8.70
C SER A 7 -12.90 -1.53 7.41
N SER A 8 -12.71 -0.34 6.85
CA SER A 8 -11.95 -0.12 5.61
C SER A 8 -10.48 0.16 5.91
N GLY A 9 -9.60 -0.73 5.45
CA GLY A 9 -8.16 -0.52 5.56
C GLY A 9 -7.62 0.64 4.73
N ILE A 10 -8.34 1.08 3.68
CA ILE A 10 -7.96 2.26 2.90
C ILE A 10 -8.23 3.52 3.72
N ASP A 11 -9.37 3.60 4.38
CA ASP A 11 -9.73 4.77 5.19
C ASP A 11 -8.81 4.87 6.41
N ALA A 12 -8.51 3.73 7.05
CA ALA A 12 -7.52 3.67 8.13
C ALA A 12 -6.14 4.18 7.69
N VAL A 13 -5.68 3.79 6.49
CA VAL A 13 -4.42 4.31 5.92
C VAL A 13 -4.50 5.81 5.65
N ASN A 14 -5.60 6.30 5.08
CA ASN A 14 -5.77 7.73 4.83
C ASN A 14 -5.70 8.55 6.12
N ASP A 15 -6.21 8.02 7.24
CA ASP A 15 -6.08 8.66 8.55
C ASP A 15 -4.64 8.65 9.07
N ILE A 16 -3.90 7.56 8.88
CA ILE A 16 -2.47 7.48 9.24
C ILE A 16 -1.64 8.50 8.43
N LEU A 17 -1.87 8.58 7.11
CA LEU A 17 -1.12 9.45 6.20
C LEU A 17 -1.33 10.94 6.47
N LYS A 18 -2.39 11.34 7.18
CA LYS A 18 -2.56 12.71 7.67
C LYS A 18 -1.52 13.09 8.73
N THR A 19 -0.94 12.10 9.41
CA THR A 19 -0.03 12.31 10.55
C THR A 19 1.40 11.88 10.27
N ALA A 20 1.61 10.95 9.33
CA ALA A 20 2.93 10.43 8.98
C ALA A 20 3.00 10.13 7.48
N GLN A 21 3.99 10.71 6.81
CA GLN A 21 4.29 10.41 5.41
C GLN A 21 5.15 9.14 5.33
N VAL A 22 4.49 7.99 5.27
CA VAL A 22 5.13 6.66 5.25
C VAL A 22 4.66 5.86 4.04
N PRO A 23 5.50 4.98 3.49
CA PRO A 23 5.10 4.11 2.39
C PRO A 23 4.05 3.10 2.84
N VAL A 24 3.08 2.82 1.97
CA VAL A 24 1.98 1.89 2.25
C VAL A 24 2.00 0.75 1.23
N ILE A 25 1.94 -0.49 1.75
CA ILE A 25 1.76 -1.69 0.94
C ILE A 25 0.45 -2.35 1.38
N PHE A 26 -0.48 -2.49 0.44
CA PHE A 26 -1.75 -3.15 0.70
C PHE A 26 -1.68 -4.66 0.42
N ILE A 27 -2.41 -5.45 1.21
CA ILE A 27 -2.50 -6.90 1.04
C ILE A 27 -3.97 -7.32 0.89
N THR A 28 -4.33 -8.04 -0.18
CA THR A 28 -5.72 -8.45 -0.46
C THR A 28 -5.80 -9.82 -1.14
N ALA A 29 -6.93 -10.52 -1.04
CA ALA A 29 -7.20 -11.73 -1.85
C ALA A 29 -7.89 -11.41 -3.20
N PHE A 30 -8.30 -10.15 -3.39
CA PHE A 30 -9.10 -9.72 -4.54
C PHE A 30 -8.46 -8.47 -5.18
N PRO A 31 -7.26 -8.60 -5.77
CA PRO A 31 -6.54 -7.47 -6.37
C PRO A 31 -7.34 -6.81 -7.49
N GLU A 32 -8.09 -7.57 -8.28
CA GLU A 32 -8.89 -7.11 -9.41
C GLU A 32 -9.95 -6.06 -9.02
N ARG A 33 -10.40 -6.07 -7.76
CA ARG A 33 -11.36 -5.06 -7.25
C ARG A 33 -10.73 -3.68 -7.01
N LEU A 34 -9.40 -3.60 -7.03
CA LEU A 34 -8.62 -2.39 -6.77
C LEU A 34 -7.87 -1.90 -8.01
N LEU A 35 -7.86 -2.69 -9.09
CA LEU A 35 -7.18 -2.41 -10.34
C LEU A 35 -8.21 -2.17 -11.46
N THR A 36 -9.24 -1.39 -11.15
CA THR A 36 -10.37 -1.13 -12.06
C THR A 36 -10.14 0.10 -12.95
N GLY A 37 -9.11 0.91 -12.69
CA GLY A 37 -8.87 2.19 -13.35
C GLY A 37 -9.88 3.31 -13.04
N GLU A 38 -10.99 3.03 -12.35
CA GLU A 38 -12.06 4.00 -12.05
C GLU A 38 -11.79 4.83 -10.79
N ARG A 39 -10.87 4.37 -9.93
CA ARG A 39 -10.49 5.02 -8.67
C ARG A 39 -8.97 5.03 -8.53
N PRO A 40 -8.39 5.92 -7.71
CA PRO A 40 -6.96 5.90 -7.43
C PRO A 40 -6.51 4.51 -6.98
N GLU A 41 -5.61 3.92 -7.76
CA GLU A 41 -5.08 2.59 -7.48
C GLU A 41 -3.93 2.68 -6.47
N PRO A 42 -3.78 1.70 -5.56
CA PRO A 42 -2.64 1.69 -4.66
C PRO A 42 -1.33 1.46 -5.40
N ALA A 43 -0.31 2.27 -5.10
CA ALA A 43 1.01 2.15 -5.73
C ALA A 43 1.70 0.81 -5.45
N PHE A 44 1.47 0.22 -4.27
CA PHE A 44 1.99 -1.10 -3.91
C PHE A 44 0.87 -2.00 -3.40
N LEU A 45 0.67 -3.13 -4.10
CA LEU A 45 -0.37 -4.12 -3.79
C LEU A 45 0.20 -5.54 -3.83
N VAL A 46 -0.15 -6.34 -2.83
CA VAL A 46 0.25 -7.75 -2.68
C VAL A 46 -0.99 -8.61 -2.61
N THR A 47 -1.04 -9.65 -3.44
CA THR A 47 -2.11 -10.65 -3.38
C THR A 47 -1.79 -11.73 -2.34
N LYS A 48 -2.75 -12.09 -1.49
CA LYS A 48 -2.65 -13.26 -0.60
C LYS A 48 -3.26 -14.52 -1.26
N PRO A 49 -2.68 -15.72 -1.04
CA PRO A 49 -1.43 -15.98 -0.31
C PRO A 49 -0.20 -15.45 -1.09
N PHE A 50 0.78 -14.92 -0.37
CA PHE A 50 1.96 -14.28 -0.97
C PHE A 50 3.25 -15.08 -0.74
N ASN A 51 4.20 -14.91 -1.66
CA ASN A 51 5.57 -15.38 -1.47
C ASN A 51 6.33 -14.40 -0.56
N PRO A 52 6.94 -14.85 0.56
CA PRO A 52 7.72 -13.97 1.45
C PRO A 52 8.85 -13.20 0.75
N GLN A 53 9.48 -13.77 -0.27
CA GLN A 53 10.52 -13.07 -1.05
C GLN A 53 9.95 -11.90 -1.85
N MET A 54 8.72 -12.05 -2.38
CA MET A 54 8.02 -10.98 -3.08
C MET A 54 7.69 -9.82 -2.12
N VAL A 55 7.22 -10.14 -0.91
CA VAL A 55 6.96 -9.12 0.12
C VAL A 55 8.25 -8.39 0.50
N LYS A 56 9.35 -9.11 0.70
CA LYS A 56 10.66 -8.50 0.99
C LYS A 56 11.11 -7.54 -0.13
N ALA A 57 10.96 -7.94 -1.39
CA ALA A 57 11.32 -7.10 -2.53
C ALA A 57 10.47 -5.82 -2.58
N LEU A 58 9.15 -5.93 -2.37
CA LEU A 58 8.25 -4.78 -2.39
C LEU A 58 8.50 -3.82 -1.23
N ILE A 59 8.81 -4.33 -0.02
CA ILE A 59 9.23 -3.48 1.10
C ILE A 59 10.50 -2.70 0.73
N SER A 60 11.50 -3.37 0.14
CA SER A 60 12.73 -2.72 -0.28
C SER A 60 12.49 -1.62 -1.32
N GLN A 61 11.61 -1.86 -2.30
CA GLN A 61 11.24 -0.87 -3.31
C GLN A 61 10.51 0.33 -2.68
N ALA A 62 9.52 0.07 -1.82
CA ALA A 62 8.73 1.12 -1.19
C ALA A 62 9.59 2.05 -0.31
N LEU A 63 10.58 1.50 0.41
CA LEU A 63 11.52 2.29 1.20
C LEU A 63 12.42 3.16 0.31
N PHE A 64 12.97 2.58 -0.78
CA PHE A 64 13.83 3.32 -1.71
C PHE A 64 13.11 4.50 -2.38
N PHE A 65 11.87 4.30 -2.83
CA PHE A 65 11.09 5.38 -3.44
C PHE A 65 10.66 6.46 -2.44
N ASN A 66 10.44 6.10 -1.17
CA ASN A 66 10.07 7.08 -0.15
C ASN A 66 11.24 8.04 0.18
N GLU A 67 12.48 7.54 0.21
CA GLU A 67 13.68 8.37 0.40
C GLU A 67 13.84 9.35 -0.78
N ALA A 68 13.68 8.89 -2.02
CA ALA A 68 13.76 9.75 -3.20
C ALA A 68 12.70 10.85 -3.22
N VAL A 69 11.48 10.59 -2.71
CA VAL A 69 10.43 11.63 -2.59
C VAL A 69 10.78 12.64 -1.49
N ALA A 70 11.33 12.18 -0.37
CA ALA A 70 11.74 13.06 0.73
C ALA A 70 12.91 13.99 0.33
N GLU A 71 13.89 13.48 -0.42
CA GLU A 71 15.03 14.27 -0.91
C GLU A 71 14.63 15.33 -1.94
N ASN A 72 13.68 15.05 -2.84
CA ASN A 72 13.20 16.01 -3.83
C ASN A 72 12.27 17.11 -3.25
N ALA A 73 11.78 16.91 -2.02
CA ALA A 73 10.92 17.86 -1.32
C ALA A 73 11.68 18.78 -0.34
N ALA A 74 12.99 18.55 -0.16
CA ALA A 74 13.90 19.33 0.70
C ALA A 74 14.73 20.33 -0.11
#